data_AF-F7KII2-F1
#
_entry.id   AF-F7KII2-F1
#
_cell.length_a   1.000
_cell.length_b   1.000
_cell.length_c   1.000
_cell.angle_alpha   90.00
_cell.angle_beta   90.00
_cell.angle_gamma   90.00
#
_symmetry.space_group_name_H-M   'P 1'
#
loop_
_entity.id
_entity.type
_entity.pdbx_description
1 polymer ?
#
loop_
_entity_poly.entity_id
_entity_poly.type
_entity_poly.pdbx_seq_one_letter_code
_entity_poly.pdbx_strand_id
1 'polypeptide(L)'
;MKNRVKKQAVKSAEALSYSKVRRAFIICLFLGILCFLLQNAFLAYTDMKQTVKNIQQSVSAQISEKVNESLKLLESLASLELFYEPDTPWEEKVAVLDNINEFYGYMFICFVDQDIVVYTLGEEPASLASREHMQKVYASKQPYVTDSFVAGADGKTLNYTVIVPLLKDGVMTGSLFATVVLDDISGLLNEITSTTPAEAVLISSKGLVMCSTNNLTYGTSILDILSNYKLLNMTANQLEEQMLNRHFGSFQSYNGFGLTYTEYGPVENSNWDVLVTVKFWPVFLSMLPSAGFAVLGMLLIMAVLYYFVNRHARLQSQTIENMVKSVQQIKRKVYQGNDPSEQIDYENIIQLSSKGLNDDLTGTFTRVIFLDRAEAMLKDKQDDHILALCFIDLDNLKILNDTNGHSAGDIALKKIGSILREYGAKYDGIAGRYGGDEFILILRDIDNSDELHTVLKELVDRLKFIIYCEDKEIEIHCSIGASIWHKGLTLETLISNADKALYNVKCHGKANYSLFLNGGHDEI
;
A
#
# COMPACT_ATOMS: atom_id res chain seq x y z
N MET A 1 31.84 -49.83 6.85
CA MET A 1 30.52 -49.33 7.32
C MET A 1 30.53 -47.90 7.87
N LYS A 2 31.45 -47.48 8.76
CA LYS A 2 31.43 -46.13 9.38
C LYS A 2 31.49 -44.92 8.41
N ASN A 3 32.20 -45.01 7.28
CA ASN A 3 32.26 -43.92 6.29
C ASN A 3 30.99 -43.74 5.43
N ARG A 4 30.15 -44.78 5.29
CA ARG A 4 28.87 -44.68 4.58
C ARG A 4 27.82 -43.98 5.45
N VAL A 5 27.77 -44.31 6.75
CA VAL A 5 26.84 -43.72 7.73
C VAL A 5 27.12 -42.22 7.94
N LYS A 6 28.40 -41.80 7.99
CA LYS A 6 28.79 -40.39 8.13
C LYS A 6 28.42 -39.54 6.91
N LYS A 7 28.61 -40.06 5.69
CA LYS A 7 28.18 -39.40 4.44
C LYS A 7 26.65 -39.30 4.32
N GLN A 8 25.93 -40.29 4.84
CA GLN A 8 24.47 -40.31 4.83
C GLN A 8 23.87 -39.33 5.86
N ALA A 9 24.51 -39.19 7.03
CA ALA A 9 24.13 -38.21 8.06
C ALA A 9 24.37 -36.75 7.61
N VAL A 10 25.49 -36.45 6.96
CA VAL A 10 25.79 -35.10 6.44
C VAL A 10 24.82 -34.72 5.30
N LYS A 11 24.56 -35.63 4.36
CA LYS A 11 23.52 -35.43 3.33
C LYS A 11 22.12 -35.23 3.91
N SER A 12 21.79 -35.92 5.01
CA SER A 12 20.49 -35.77 5.67
C SER A 12 20.35 -34.44 6.43
N ALA A 13 21.43 -33.92 7.02
CA ALA A 13 21.45 -32.63 7.71
C ALA A 13 21.41 -31.44 6.74
N GLU A 14 22.12 -31.54 5.61
CA GLU A 14 21.99 -30.59 4.49
C GLU A 14 20.56 -30.60 3.95
N ALA A 15 19.99 -31.78 3.66
CA ALA A 15 18.62 -31.90 3.17
C ALA A 15 17.56 -31.34 4.14
N LEU A 16 17.75 -31.47 5.46
CA LEU A 16 16.84 -30.93 6.47
C LEU A 16 16.86 -29.39 6.53
N SER A 17 18.04 -28.75 6.44
CA SER A 17 18.19 -27.29 6.48
C SER A 17 17.55 -26.61 5.26
N TYR A 18 17.81 -27.14 4.06
CA TYR A 18 17.22 -26.63 2.82
C TYR A 18 15.71 -26.87 2.72
N SER A 19 15.19 -27.91 3.39
CA SER A 19 13.73 -28.19 3.40
C SER A 19 12.92 -27.12 4.13
N LYS A 20 13.45 -26.55 5.23
CA LYS A 20 12.77 -25.51 6.00
C LYS A 20 12.71 -24.19 5.24
N VAL A 21 13.81 -23.80 4.61
CA VAL A 21 13.86 -22.61 3.74
C VAL A 21 12.89 -22.76 2.58
N ARG A 22 12.91 -23.89 1.87
CA ARG A 22 11.97 -24.14 0.76
C ARG A 22 10.50 -24.09 1.21
N ARG A 23 10.17 -24.66 2.37
CA ARG A 23 8.81 -24.58 2.94
C ARG A 23 8.41 -23.13 3.26
N ALA A 24 9.30 -22.35 3.85
CA ALA A 24 9.04 -20.94 4.14
C ALA A 24 8.73 -20.14 2.86
N PHE A 25 9.50 -20.34 1.79
CA PHE A 25 9.24 -19.70 0.49
C PHE A 25 7.89 -20.10 -0.12
N ILE A 26 7.51 -21.38 -0.04
CA ILE A 26 6.20 -21.85 -0.53
C ILE A 26 5.06 -21.21 0.28
N ILE A 27 5.20 -21.11 1.60
CA ILE A 27 4.21 -20.46 2.47
C ILE A 27 4.11 -18.97 2.13
N CYS A 28 5.24 -18.27 2.00
CA CYS A 28 5.26 -16.86 1.60
C CYS A 28 4.62 -16.64 0.23
N LEU A 29 4.84 -17.54 -0.73
CA LEU A 29 4.19 -17.48 -2.04
C LEU A 29 2.67 -17.61 -1.91
N PHE A 30 2.22 -18.61 -1.16
CA PHE A 30 0.80 -18.87 -0.96
C PHE A 30 0.11 -17.70 -0.27
N LEU A 31 0.74 -17.15 0.78
CA LEU A 31 0.25 -15.95 1.46
C LEU A 31 0.24 -14.73 0.54
N GLY A 32 1.27 -14.57 -0.30
CA GLY A 32 1.34 -13.51 -1.30
C GLY A 32 0.20 -13.58 -2.31
N ILE A 33 -0.05 -14.76 -2.88
CA ILE A 33 -1.15 -15.00 -3.81
C ILE A 33 -2.50 -14.74 -3.12
N LEU A 34 -2.67 -15.20 -1.87
CA LEU A 34 -3.90 -14.98 -1.10
C LEU A 34 -4.15 -13.49 -0.85
N CYS A 35 -3.14 -12.75 -0.38
CA CYS A 35 -3.23 -11.30 -0.19
C CYS A 35 -3.58 -10.58 -1.50
N PHE A 36 -2.99 -11.02 -2.61
CA PHE A 36 -3.25 -10.44 -3.92
C PHE A 36 -4.68 -10.72 -4.42
N LEU A 37 -5.20 -11.95 -4.21
CA LEU A 37 -6.59 -12.28 -4.52
C LEU A 37 -7.56 -11.46 -3.67
N LEU A 38 -7.29 -11.29 -2.38
CA LEU A 38 -8.09 -10.45 -1.48
C LEU A 38 -8.08 -8.97 -1.90
N GLN A 39 -6.92 -8.44 -2.28
CA GLN A 39 -6.79 -7.07 -2.79
C GLN A 39 -7.58 -6.88 -4.08
N ASN A 40 -7.49 -7.80 -5.04
CA ASN A 40 -8.26 -7.72 -6.28
C ASN A 40 -9.77 -7.87 -6.03
N ALA A 41 -10.18 -8.73 -5.10
CA ALA A 41 -11.58 -8.84 -4.72
C ALA A 41 -12.10 -7.52 -4.10
N PHE A 42 -11.30 -6.85 -3.27
CA PHE A 42 -11.63 -5.55 -2.70
C PHE A 42 -11.72 -4.45 -3.76
N LEU A 43 -10.79 -4.42 -4.72
CA LEU A 43 -10.81 -3.50 -5.84
C LEU A 43 -12.03 -3.73 -6.73
N ALA A 44 -12.32 -4.98 -7.09
CA ALA A 44 -13.51 -5.35 -7.88
C ALA A 44 -14.82 -4.94 -7.18
N TYR A 45 -14.89 -5.11 -5.86
CA TYR A 45 -16.05 -4.66 -5.08
C TYR A 45 -16.19 -3.13 -5.07
N THR A 46 -15.08 -2.40 -4.97
CA THR A 46 -15.07 -0.93 -4.99
C THR A 46 -15.45 -0.40 -6.36
N ASP A 47 -14.89 -0.98 -7.41
CA ASP A 47 -15.21 -0.66 -8.81
C ASP A 47 -16.69 -0.93 -9.10
N MET A 48 -17.21 -2.10 -8.72
CA MET A 48 -18.62 -2.44 -8.80
C MET A 48 -19.52 -1.35 -8.19
N LYS A 49 -19.22 -0.89 -6.97
CA LYS A 49 -20.00 0.17 -6.32
C LYS A 49 -19.95 1.50 -7.07
N GLN A 50 -18.77 1.88 -7.56
CA GLN A 50 -18.60 3.13 -8.30
C GLN A 50 -19.28 3.09 -9.68
N THR A 51 -19.15 1.97 -10.39
CA THR A 51 -19.76 1.73 -11.70
C THR A 51 -21.28 1.81 -11.60
N VAL A 52 -21.89 1.11 -10.63
CA VAL A 52 -23.35 1.13 -10.45
C VAL A 52 -23.83 2.57 -10.21
N LYS A 53 -23.19 3.31 -9.31
CA LYS A 53 -23.56 4.68 -9.00
C LYS A 53 -23.49 5.62 -10.21
N ASN A 54 -22.39 5.56 -10.96
CA ASN A 54 -22.21 6.40 -12.13
C ASN A 54 -23.25 6.10 -13.22
N ILE A 55 -23.54 4.81 -13.44
CA ILE A 55 -24.51 4.38 -14.44
C ILE A 55 -25.92 4.74 -14.00
N GLN A 56 -26.29 4.53 -12.73
CA GLN A 56 -27.61 4.90 -12.21
C GLN A 56 -27.86 6.40 -12.39
N GLN A 57 -26.88 7.24 -12.04
CA GLN A 57 -26.99 8.68 -12.24
C GLN A 57 -27.13 9.06 -13.72
N SER A 58 -26.32 8.45 -14.59
CA SER A 58 -26.35 8.69 -16.04
C SER A 58 -27.70 8.28 -16.67
N VAL A 59 -28.17 7.07 -16.37
CA VAL A 59 -29.45 6.55 -16.88
C VAL A 59 -30.61 7.41 -16.38
N SER A 60 -30.66 7.69 -15.07
CA SER A 60 -31.72 8.49 -14.48
C SER A 60 -31.76 9.89 -15.09
N ALA A 61 -30.60 10.53 -15.29
CA ALA A 61 -30.52 11.86 -15.90
C ALA A 61 -31.00 11.85 -17.36
N GLN A 62 -30.53 10.92 -18.18
CA GLN A 62 -30.89 10.90 -19.61
C GLN A 62 -32.36 10.54 -19.84
N ILE A 63 -32.94 9.63 -19.04
CA ILE A 63 -34.39 9.34 -19.12
C ILE A 63 -35.19 10.56 -18.65
N SER A 64 -34.76 11.21 -17.56
CA SER A 64 -35.41 12.43 -17.07
C SER A 64 -35.37 13.55 -18.10
N GLU A 65 -34.24 13.72 -18.78
CA GLU A 65 -34.07 14.69 -19.86
C GLU A 65 -35.03 14.41 -21.01
N LYS A 66 -35.12 13.16 -21.48
CA LYS A 66 -36.05 12.78 -22.55
C LYS A 66 -37.53 13.03 -22.18
N VAL A 67 -37.93 12.70 -20.96
CA VAL A 67 -39.28 13.01 -20.45
C VAL A 67 -39.51 14.52 -20.38
N ASN A 68 -38.51 15.27 -19.91
CA ASN A 68 -38.57 16.72 -19.78
C ASN A 68 -38.61 17.44 -21.13
N GLU A 69 -37.96 16.93 -22.17
CA GLU A 69 -38.06 17.45 -23.54
C GLU A 69 -39.50 17.38 -24.05
N SER A 70 -40.17 16.25 -23.84
CA SER A 70 -41.58 16.09 -24.20
C SER A 70 -42.49 17.00 -23.39
N LEU A 71 -42.26 17.13 -22.08
CA LEU A 71 -43.01 18.06 -21.24
C LEU A 71 -42.85 19.50 -21.71
N LYS A 72 -41.61 19.97 -21.91
CA LYS A 72 -41.33 21.35 -22.37
C LYS A 72 -41.93 21.64 -23.73
N LEU A 73 -41.88 20.68 -24.66
CA LEU A 73 -42.52 20.84 -25.96
C LEU A 73 -44.03 21.03 -25.78
N LEU A 74 -44.69 20.14 -25.04
CA LEU A 74 -46.12 20.21 -24.80
C LEU A 74 -46.54 21.47 -24.02
N GLU A 75 -45.75 21.91 -23.04
CA GLU A 75 -45.96 23.16 -22.30
C GLU A 75 -45.82 24.39 -23.20
N SER A 76 -44.83 24.37 -24.11
CA SER A 76 -44.66 25.42 -25.12
C SER A 76 -45.86 25.47 -26.06
N LEU A 77 -46.35 24.32 -26.53
CA LEU A 77 -47.56 24.25 -27.34
C LEU A 77 -48.80 24.69 -26.57
N ALA A 78 -48.90 24.30 -25.30
CA ALA A 78 -49.97 24.71 -24.40
C ALA A 78 -49.98 26.22 -24.12
N SER A 79 -48.92 26.97 -24.47
CA SER A 79 -48.91 28.43 -24.37
C SER A 79 -49.54 29.15 -25.56
N LEU A 80 -49.82 28.45 -26.66
CA LEU A 80 -50.43 29.03 -27.85
C LEU A 80 -51.92 29.35 -27.61
N GLU A 81 -52.32 30.59 -27.91
CA GLU A 81 -53.70 31.06 -27.72
C GLU A 81 -54.73 30.23 -28.51
N LEU A 82 -54.31 29.66 -29.64
CA LEU A 82 -55.10 28.78 -30.51
C LEU A 82 -55.87 27.70 -29.73
N PHE A 83 -55.25 27.09 -28.71
CA PHE A 83 -55.89 26.00 -27.97
C PHE A 83 -57.00 26.46 -27.01
N TYR A 84 -57.05 27.76 -26.70
CA TYR A 84 -57.98 28.37 -25.75
C TYR A 84 -59.12 29.17 -26.40
N GLU A 85 -59.10 29.29 -27.72
CA GLU A 85 -60.15 29.92 -28.51
C GLU A 85 -61.30 28.92 -28.77
N PRO A 86 -62.54 29.25 -28.34
CA PRO A 86 -63.69 28.36 -28.50
C PRO A 86 -64.24 28.34 -29.94
N ASP A 87 -64.00 29.39 -30.72
CA ASP A 87 -64.51 29.52 -32.10
C ASP A 87 -63.62 28.83 -33.14
N THR A 88 -62.39 28.47 -32.76
CA THR A 88 -61.43 27.78 -33.63
C THR A 88 -61.84 26.32 -33.82
N PRO A 89 -62.05 25.85 -35.07
CA PRO A 89 -62.32 24.45 -35.34
C PRO A 89 -61.22 23.53 -34.80
N TRP A 90 -61.58 22.36 -34.30
CA TRP A 90 -60.61 21.41 -33.77
C TRP A 90 -59.64 20.92 -34.86
N GLU A 91 -60.06 20.91 -36.13
CA GLU A 91 -59.24 20.53 -37.28
C GLU A 91 -58.01 21.42 -37.42
N GLU A 92 -58.16 22.73 -37.16
CA GLU A 92 -57.05 23.69 -37.21
C GLU A 92 -56.08 23.48 -36.05
N LYS A 93 -56.61 23.17 -34.84
CA LYS A 93 -55.80 22.83 -33.67
C LYS A 93 -54.96 21.57 -33.91
N VAL A 94 -55.57 20.52 -34.47
CA VAL A 94 -54.88 19.26 -34.75
C VAL A 94 -53.88 19.42 -35.90
N ALA A 95 -54.19 20.20 -36.95
CA ALA A 95 -53.28 20.43 -38.07
C ALA A 95 -51.94 21.07 -37.63
N VAL A 96 -51.96 21.96 -36.63
CA VAL A 96 -50.73 22.52 -36.05
C VAL A 96 -49.91 21.45 -35.34
N LEU A 97 -50.55 20.55 -34.60
CA LEU A 97 -49.88 19.47 -33.89
C LEU A 97 -49.28 18.44 -34.85
N ASP A 98 -50.00 18.07 -35.91
CA ASP A 98 -49.54 17.11 -36.92
C ASP A 98 -48.30 17.64 -37.67
N ASN A 99 -48.30 18.94 -38.03
CA ASN A 99 -47.14 19.57 -38.65
C ASN A 99 -45.89 19.48 -37.74
N ILE A 100 -46.07 19.68 -36.43
CA ILE A 100 -44.98 19.57 -35.46
C ILE A 100 -44.55 18.11 -35.29
N ASN A 101 -45.48 17.17 -35.27
CA ASN A 101 -45.20 15.74 -35.13
C ASN A 101 -44.21 15.23 -36.20
N GLU A 102 -44.28 15.75 -37.44
CA GLU A 102 -43.36 15.42 -38.54
C GLU A 102 -41.88 15.71 -38.22
N PHE A 103 -41.59 16.67 -37.33
CA PHE A 103 -40.22 17.10 -37.02
C PHE A 103 -39.63 16.47 -35.76
N TYR A 104 -40.46 16.02 -34.82
CA TYR A 104 -40.01 15.60 -33.49
C TYR A 104 -40.08 14.09 -33.23
N GLY A 105 -40.53 13.29 -34.19
CA GLY A 105 -40.45 11.82 -34.12
C GLY A 105 -41.32 11.17 -33.05
N TYR A 106 -42.33 11.88 -32.54
CA TYR A 106 -43.36 11.30 -31.67
C TYR A 106 -44.27 10.37 -32.47
N MET A 107 -44.87 9.38 -31.80
CA MET A 107 -45.84 8.51 -32.46
C MET A 107 -47.07 9.33 -32.87
N PHE A 108 -47.62 10.11 -31.92
CA PHE A 108 -48.64 11.13 -32.18
C PHE A 108 -48.57 12.23 -31.11
N ILE A 109 -48.86 13.47 -31.49
CA ILE A 109 -49.21 14.57 -30.58
C ILE A 109 -50.68 14.89 -30.80
N CYS A 110 -51.49 14.84 -29.74
CA CYS A 110 -52.95 14.96 -29.86
C CYS A 110 -53.51 16.05 -28.97
N PHE A 111 -54.58 16.68 -29.46
CA PHE A 111 -55.44 17.58 -28.71
C PHE A 111 -56.63 16.80 -28.13
N VAL A 112 -56.93 17.06 -26.86
CA VAL A 112 -58.11 16.55 -26.17
C VAL A 112 -58.88 17.73 -25.60
N ASP A 113 -60.19 17.73 -25.77
CA ASP A 113 -61.06 18.79 -25.24
C ASP A 113 -61.45 18.59 -23.77
N GLN A 114 -62.22 19.54 -23.23
CA GLN A 114 -62.75 19.49 -21.86
C GLN A 114 -63.59 18.24 -21.54
N ASP A 115 -64.20 17.62 -22.56
CA ASP A 115 -65.05 16.43 -22.44
C ASP A 115 -64.24 15.13 -22.59
N ILE A 116 -62.91 15.24 -22.63
CA ILE A 116 -61.96 14.14 -22.76
C ILE A 116 -62.14 13.39 -24.09
N VAL A 117 -62.44 14.12 -25.17
CA VAL A 117 -62.53 13.61 -26.54
C VAL A 117 -61.23 13.94 -27.27
N VAL A 118 -60.59 12.93 -27.85
CA VAL A 118 -59.40 13.09 -28.70
C VAL A 118 -59.81 13.25 -30.16
N TYR A 119 -59.08 14.12 -30.86
CA TYR A 119 -59.32 14.44 -32.25
C TYR A 119 -58.11 14.08 -33.11
N THR A 120 -58.37 13.47 -34.26
CA THR A 120 -57.35 13.06 -35.24
C THR A 120 -57.88 13.34 -36.64
N LEU A 121 -57.06 13.95 -37.50
CA LEU A 121 -57.49 14.28 -38.86
C LEU A 121 -57.79 13.00 -39.66
N GLY A 122 -59.03 12.92 -40.17
CA GLY A 122 -59.48 11.78 -40.98
C GLY A 122 -60.03 10.58 -40.20
N GLU A 123 -60.09 10.65 -38.86
CA GLU A 123 -60.72 9.64 -38.00
C GLU A 123 -61.91 10.24 -37.23
N GLU A 124 -62.84 9.38 -36.78
CA GLU A 124 -63.93 9.85 -35.91
C GLU A 124 -63.38 10.19 -34.50
N PRO A 125 -63.84 11.30 -33.88
CA PRO A 125 -63.42 11.66 -32.53
C PRO A 125 -63.72 10.54 -31.54
N ALA A 126 -62.75 10.23 -30.68
CA ALA A 126 -62.84 9.13 -29.73
C ALA A 126 -62.84 9.63 -28.29
N SER A 127 -63.70 9.08 -27.44
CA SER A 127 -63.68 9.42 -26.01
C SER A 127 -62.57 8.67 -25.29
N LEU A 128 -61.74 9.40 -24.55
CA LEU A 128 -60.72 8.86 -23.64
C LEU A 128 -61.15 8.96 -22.17
N ALA A 129 -62.41 9.33 -21.87
CA ALA A 129 -62.91 9.51 -20.51
C ALA A 129 -62.81 8.25 -19.61
N SER A 130 -62.77 7.06 -20.21
CA SER A 130 -62.59 5.79 -19.50
C SER A 130 -61.13 5.48 -19.12
N ARG A 131 -60.16 6.26 -19.63
CA ARG A 131 -58.73 6.05 -19.38
C ARG A 131 -58.33 6.65 -18.03
N GLU A 132 -57.77 5.81 -17.15
CA GLU A 132 -57.34 6.21 -15.80
C GLU A 132 -56.38 7.42 -15.81
N HIS A 133 -55.44 7.47 -16.76
CA HIS A 133 -54.47 8.57 -16.85
C HIS A 133 -55.14 9.90 -17.23
N MET A 134 -56.16 9.89 -18.08
CA MET A 134 -56.91 11.10 -18.42
C MET A 134 -57.71 11.60 -17.22
N GLN A 135 -58.38 10.71 -16.50
CA GLN A 135 -59.09 11.07 -15.27
C GLN A 135 -58.16 11.69 -14.23
N LYS A 136 -56.94 11.13 -14.06
CA LYS A 136 -55.92 11.69 -13.16
C LYS A 136 -55.54 13.11 -13.54
N VAL A 137 -55.26 13.39 -14.81
CA VAL A 137 -54.85 14.73 -15.28
C VAL A 137 -55.98 15.74 -15.10
N TYR A 138 -57.21 15.41 -15.49
CA TYR A 138 -58.34 16.33 -15.41
C TYR A 138 -58.77 16.59 -13.95
N ALA A 139 -58.52 15.64 -13.04
CA ALA A 139 -58.73 15.83 -11.61
C ALA A 139 -57.60 16.62 -10.93
N SER A 140 -56.33 16.31 -11.25
CA SER A 140 -55.17 16.93 -10.62
C SER A 140 -54.83 18.31 -11.17
N LYS A 141 -55.18 18.57 -12.45
CA LYS A 141 -54.76 19.74 -13.23
C LYS A 141 -53.24 19.92 -13.27
N GLN A 142 -52.49 18.81 -13.18
CA GLN A 142 -51.03 18.79 -13.25
C GLN A 142 -50.58 17.95 -14.44
N PRO A 143 -49.39 18.23 -15.02
CA PRO A 143 -48.76 17.35 -15.99
C PRO A 143 -48.62 15.93 -15.44
N TYR A 144 -48.74 14.94 -16.32
CA TYR A 144 -48.66 13.53 -15.94
C TYR A 144 -47.94 12.70 -17.01
N VAL A 145 -47.06 11.82 -16.56
CA VAL A 145 -46.39 10.82 -17.39
C VAL A 145 -46.93 9.46 -17.01
N THR A 146 -47.49 8.74 -17.99
CA THR A 146 -48.06 7.42 -17.73
C THR A 146 -46.98 6.37 -17.53
N ASP A 147 -47.30 5.27 -16.85
CA ASP A 147 -46.53 4.03 -17.03
C ASP A 147 -46.65 3.54 -18.48
N SER A 148 -45.78 2.63 -18.91
CA SER A 148 -45.93 2.06 -20.24
C SER A 148 -47.16 1.16 -20.33
N PHE A 149 -47.72 1.08 -21.52
CA PHE A 149 -48.83 0.20 -21.86
C PHE A 149 -48.72 -0.23 -23.31
N VAL A 150 -49.35 -1.36 -23.64
CA VAL A 150 -49.40 -1.85 -25.02
C VAL A 150 -50.31 -0.92 -25.82
N ALA A 151 -49.76 -0.32 -26.88
CA ALA A 151 -50.49 0.57 -27.77
C ALA A 151 -49.96 0.43 -29.20
N GLY A 152 -50.88 0.25 -30.14
CA GLY A 152 -50.57 -0.03 -31.55
C GLY A 152 -51.40 -1.19 -32.09
N ALA A 153 -51.65 -1.19 -33.40
CA ALA A 153 -52.41 -2.25 -34.08
C ALA A 153 -51.71 -3.63 -34.06
N ASP A 154 -50.43 -3.66 -33.71
CA ASP A 154 -49.59 -4.85 -33.61
C ASP A 154 -49.73 -5.60 -32.28
N GLY A 155 -50.36 -4.97 -31.27
CA GLY A 155 -50.55 -5.54 -29.93
C GLY A 155 -49.25 -5.83 -29.18
N LYS A 156 -48.12 -5.24 -29.60
CA LYS A 156 -46.79 -5.53 -29.06
C LYS A 156 -45.99 -4.29 -28.72
N THR A 157 -46.18 -3.20 -29.47
CA THR A 157 -45.45 -1.96 -29.22
C THR A 157 -45.86 -1.39 -27.86
N LEU A 158 -44.86 -1.13 -27.02
CA LEU A 158 -45.05 -0.49 -25.71
C LEU A 158 -44.81 0.99 -25.84
N ASN A 159 -45.76 1.79 -25.38
CA ASN A 159 -45.66 3.24 -25.39
C ASN A 159 -45.91 3.80 -24.00
N TYR A 160 -45.46 5.03 -23.78
CA TYR A 160 -45.91 5.86 -22.67
C TYR A 160 -46.40 7.20 -23.21
N THR A 161 -47.22 7.88 -22.43
CA THR A 161 -47.84 9.14 -22.83
C THR A 161 -47.46 10.22 -21.83
N VAL A 162 -47.02 11.37 -22.36
CA VAL A 162 -46.80 12.61 -21.60
C VAL A 162 -47.99 13.51 -21.84
N ILE A 163 -48.63 14.00 -20.77
CA ILE A 163 -49.87 14.77 -20.84
C ILE A 163 -49.67 16.10 -20.12
N VAL A 164 -50.02 17.20 -20.79
CA VAL A 164 -50.01 18.57 -20.23
C VAL A 164 -51.43 19.13 -20.25
N PRO A 165 -51.97 19.59 -19.10
CA PRO A 165 -53.28 20.21 -19.03
C PRO A 165 -53.27 21.62 -19.65
N LEU A 166 -54.32 21.94 -20.42
CA LEU A 166 -54.63 23.29 -20.89
C LEU A 166 -55.55 23.98 -19.87
N LEU A 167 -55.06 25.08 -19.29
CA LEU A 167 -55.77 25.81 -18.23
C LEU A 167 -55.98 27.27 -18.66
N LYS A 168 -57.24 27.70 -18.77
CA LYS A 168 -57.61 29.11 -18.95
C LYS A 168 -58.22 29.64 -17.66
N ASP A 169 -57.59 30.63 -17.03
CA ASP A 169 -58.04 31.20 -15.74
C ASP A 169 -58.29 30.14 -14.64
N GLY A 170 -57.49 29.07 -14.63
CA GLY A 170 -57.61 27.94 -13.69
C GLY A 170 -58.70 26.91 -14.01
N VAL A 171 -59.44 27.10 -15.11
CA VAL A 171 -60.43 26.18 -15.64
C VAL A 171 -59.79 25.25 -16.67
N MET A 172 -60.12 23.96 -16.57
CA MET A 172 -59.64 22.91 -17.46
C MET A 172 -60.34 23.04 -18.82
N THR A 173 -59.62 23.42 -19.89
CA THR A 173 -60.20 23.58 -21.23
C THR A 173 -59.91 22.41 -22.16
N GLY A 174 -58.96 21.54 -21.78
CA GLY A 174 -58.54 20.38 -22.56
C GLY A 174 -57.12 19.96 -22.18
N SER A 175 -56.49 19.05 -22.91
CA SER A 175 -55.10 18.66 -22.65
C SER A 175 -54.38 18.35 -23.95
N LEU A 176 -53.07 18.56 -23.97
CA LEU A 176 -52.21 18.05 -25.02
C LEU A 176 -51.51 16.79 -24.51
N PHE A 177 -51.37 15.78 -25.37
CA PHE A 177 -50.53 14.64 -25.03
C PHE A 177 -49.64 14.22 -26.19
N ALA A 178 -48.46 13.72 -25.86
CA ALA A 178 -47.53 13.10 -26.80
C ALA A 178 -47.34 11.63 -26.43
N THR A 179 -47.46 10.75 -27.42
CA THR A 179 -47.18 9.31 -27.26
C THR A 179 -45.78 9.00 -27.77
N VAL A 180 -44.97 8.36 -26.93
CA VAL A 180 -43.57 8.01 -27.22
C VAL A 180 -43.41 6.49 -27.15
N VAL A 181 -42.63 5.95 -28.08
CA VAL A 181 -42.30 4.51 -28.11
C VAL A 181 -41.27 4.20 -27.01
N LEU A 182 -41.54 3.18 -26.21
CA LEU A 182 -40.66 2.78 -25.10
C LEU A 182 -39.32 2.22 -25.59
N ASP A 183 -39.26 1.70 -26.82
CA ASP A 183 -38.04 1.17 -27.44
C ASP A 183 -36.91 2.20 -27.48
N ASP A 184 -37.23 3.49 -27.56
CA ASP A 184 -36.23 4.54 -27.46
C ASP A 184 -35.51 4.55 -26.09
N ILE A 185 -36.28 4.38 -25.01
CA ILE A 185 -35.70 4.28 -23.65
C ILE A 185 -34.93 2.96 -23.53
N SER A 186 -35.45 1.87 -24.10
CA SER A 186 -34.74 0.59 -24.15
C SER A 186 -33.40 0.70 -24.90
N GLY A 187 -33.36 1.46 -26.00
CA GLY A 187 -32.15 1.76 -26.76
C GLY A 187 -31.15 2.56 -25.93
N LEU A 188 -31.61 3.61 -25.25
CA LEU A 188 -30.81 4.43 -24.34
C LEU A 188 -30.17 3.59 -23.21
N LEU A 189 -30.96 2.72 -22.56
CA LEU A 189 -30.46 1.83 -21.53
C LEU A 189 -29.33 0.93 -22.08
N ASN A 190 -29.55 0.32 -23.24
CA ASN A 190 -28.57 -0.57 -23.86
C ASN A 190 -27.29 0.19 -24.24
N GLU A 191 -27.41 1.40 -24.79
CA GLU A 191 -26.26 2.24 -25.15
C GLU A 191 -25.39 2.54 -23.93
N ILE A 192 -26.00 3.02 -22.85
CA ILE A 192 -25.29 3.38 -21.60
C ILE A 192 -24.63 2.15 -20.97
N THR A 193 -25.30 1.00 -20.96
CA THR A 193 -24.74 -0.21 -20.32
C THR A 193 -23.80 -1.00 -21.22
N SER A 194 -23.77 -0.77 -22.54
CA SER A 194 -23.08 -1.61 -23.54
C SER A 194 -21.60 -1.89 -23.26
N THR A 195 -20.90 -0.94 -22.63
CA THR A 195 -19.46 -1.02 -22.35
C THR A 195 -19.14 -1.57 -20.95
N THR A 196 -20.17 -1.90 -20.16
CA THR A 196 -20.05 -2.25 -18.76
C THR A 196 -20.78 -3.54 -18.44
N PRO A 197 -20.40 -4.29 -17.38
CA PRO A 197 -21.14 -5.48 -16.93
C PRO A 197 -22.42 -5.13 -16.14
N ALA A 198 -22.97 -3.93 -16.34
CA ALA A 198 -24.14 -3.44 -15.63
C ALA A 198 -25.43 -3.83 -16.34
N GLU A 199 -26.44 -4.16 -15.56
CA GLU A 199 -27.80 -4.44 -16.02
C GLU A 199 -28.69 -3.33 -15.49
N ALA A 200 -29.45 -2.68 -16.37
CA ALA A 200 -30.38 -1.60 -16.01
C ALA A 200 -31.82 -2.06 -16.26
N VAL A 201 -32.70 -1.69 -15.33
CA VAL A 201 -34.13 -2.01 -15.37
C VAL A 201 -34.91 -0.75 -15.02
N LEU A 202 -35.78 -0.33 -15.93
CA LEU A 202 -36.76 0.71 -15.65
C LEU A 202 -38.04 0.05 -15.11
N ILE A 203 -38.56 0.60 -14.03
CA ILE A 203 -39.78 0.12 -13.39
C ILE A 203 -40.85 1.21 -13.30
N SER A 204 -42.10 0.77 -13.39
CA SER A 204 -43.29 1.61 -13.33
C SER A 204 -43.61 2.08 -11.91
N SER A 205 -44.58 2.97 -11.80
CA SER A 205 -45.12 3.44 -10.51
C SER A 205 -45.67 2.33 -9.60
N LYS A 206 -45.93 1.15 -10.16
CA LYS A 206 -46.43 -0.04 -9.48
C LYS A 206 -45.33 -1.08 -9.20
N GLY A 207 -44.06 -0.74 -9.42
CA GLY A 207 -42.93 -1.67 -9.25
C GLY A 207 -42.86 -2.76 -10.32
N LEU A 208 -43.48 -2.56 -11.49
CA LEU A 208 -43.47 -3.53 -12.59
C LEU A 208 -42.39 -3.16 -13.61
N VAL A 209 -41.72 -4.16 -14.18
CA VAL A 209 -40.70 -3.95 -15.21
C VAL A 209 -41.32 -3.32 -16.46
N MET A 210 -40.80 -2.18 -16.88
CA MET A 210 -41.16 -1.50 -18.13
C MET A 210 -40.21 -1.91 -19.26
N CYS A 211 -38.90 -1.76 -19.05
CA CYS A 211 -37.86 -2.22 -19.96
C CYS A 211 -36.60 -2.62 -19.19
N SER A 212 -35.76 -3.44 -19.81
CA SER A 212 -34.55 -3.95 -19.16
C SER A 212 -33.46 -4.32 -20.18
N THR A 213 -32.20 -4.27 -19.76
CA THR A 213 -31.06 -4.70 -20.59
C THR A 213 -30.73 -6.19 -20.42
N ASN A 214 -31.35 -6.87 -19.45
CA ASN A 214 -31.17 -8.30 -19.16
C ASN A 214 -32.39 -9.16 -19.56
N ASN A 215 -33.22 -8.67 -20.49
CA ASN A 215 -34.36 -9.38 -21.06
C ASN A 215 -35.41 -9.86 -20.03
N LEU A 216 -35.61 -9.11 -18.95
CA LEU A 216 -36.73 -9.33 -18.04
C LEU A 216 -38.05 -9.06 -18.77
N THR A 217 -39.06 -9.86 -18.43
CA THR A 217 -40.37 -9.78 -19.05
C THR A 217 -41.13 -8.54 -18.56
N TYR A 218 -41.63 -7.75 -19.52
CA TYR A 218 -42.51 -6.61 -19.25
C TYR A 218 -43.68 -7.00 -18.34
N GLY A 219 -43.99 -6.14 -17.36
CA GLY A 219 -45.09 -6.34 -16.43
C GLY A 219 -44.78 -7.27 -15.25
N THR A 220 -43.56 -7.83 -15.17
CA THR A 220 -43.15 -8.64 -14.01
C THR A 220 -42.87 -7.75 -12.81
N SER A 221 -43.28 -8.16 -11.62
CA SER A 221 -42.94 -7.47 -10.36
C SER A 221 -41.44 -7.59 -10.07
N ILE A 222 -40.80 -6.46 -9.77
CA ILE A 222 -39.39 -6.44 -9.37
C ILE A 222 -39.16 -7.18 -8.05
N LEU A 223 -40.14 -7.13 -7.14
CA LEU A 223 -40.06 -7.81 -5.85
C LEU A 223 -40.12 -9.33 -6.02
N ASP A 224 -40.90 -9.84 -6.99
CA ASP A 224 -40.93 -11.28 -7.31
C ASP A 224 -39.59 -11.75 -7.86
N ILE A 225 -38.94 -10.94 -8.70
CA ILE A 225 -37.59 -11.23 -9.21
C ILE A 225 -36.59 -11.25 -8.06
N LEU A 226 -36.64 -10.24 -7.18
CA LEU A 226 -35.74 -10.11 -6.03
C LEU A 226 -36.00 -11.16 -4.95
N SER A 227 -37.19 -11.78 -4.90
CA SER A 227 -37.48 -12.86 -3.95
C SER A 227 -36.57 -14.08 -4.12
N ASN A 228 -36.01 -14.29 -5.32
CA ASN A 228 -35.01 -15.31 -5.60
C ASN A 228 -33.61 -14.98 -5.04
N TYR A 229 -33.41 -13.78 -4.50
CA TYR A 229 -32.15 -13.30 -3.97
C TYR A 229 -32.27 -13.04 -2.48
N LYS A 230 -31.17 -13.22 -1.75
CA LYS A 230 -31.10 -12.80 -0.35
C LYS A 230 -30.51 -11.39 -0.27
N LEU A 231 -31.29 -10.46 0.25
CA LEU A 231 -30.89 -9.08 0.50
C LEU A 231 -30.11 -9.00 1.83
N LEU A 232 -28.99 -8.27 1.85
CA LEU A 232 -28.09 -8.18 3.02
C LEU A 232 -28.40 -6.98 3.93
N ASN A 233 -28.67 -5.82 3.34
CA ASN A 233 -28.76 -4.55 4.08
C ASN A 233 -30.20 -4.01 4.22
N MET A 234 -31.18 -4.67 3.61
CA MET A 234 -32.59 -4.28 3.65
C MET A 234 -33.49 -5.49 3.43
N THR A 235 -34.76 -5.37 3.81
CA THR A 235 -35.81 -6.33 3.43
C THR A 235 -36.52 -5.90 2.15
N ALA A 236 -37.23 -6.83 1.50
CA ALA A 236 -38.02 -6.50 0.31
C ALA A 236 -39.09 -5.42 0.61
N ASN A 237 -39.73 -5.48 1.79
CA ASN A 237 -40.72 -4.49 2.21
C ASN A 237 -40.09 -3.10 2.44
N GLN A 238 -38.87 -3.04 3.00
CA GLN A 238 -38.16 -1.77 3.17
C GLN A 238 -37.75 -1.18 1.83
N LEU A 239 -37.34 -2.02 0.88
CA LEU A 239 -37.04 -1.60 -0.48
C LEU A 239 -38.29 -1.00 -1.15
N GLU A 240 -39.41 -1.70 -1.09
CA GLU A 240 -40.69 -1.22 -1.62
C GLU A 240 -41.10 0.10 -0.99
N GLU A 241 -41.02 0.23 0.35
CA GLU A 241 -41.30 1.47 1.06
C GLU A 241 -40.38 2.62 0.64
N GLN A 242 -39.09 2.38 0.45
CA GLN A 242 -38.15 3.43 0.02
C GLN A 242 -38.36 3.85 -1.44
N MET A 243 -38.74 2.91 -2.31
CA MET A 243 -39.09 3.19 -3.70
C MET A 243 -40.39 3.98 -3.79
N LEU A 244 -41.43 3.61 -3.03
CA LEU A 244 -42.68 4.37 -2.93
C LEU A 244 -42.46 5.80 -2.42
N ASN A 245 -41.50 6.00 -1.50
CA ASN A 245 -41.10 7.32 -1.01
C ASN A 245 -40.12 8.06 -1.95
N ARG A 246 -39.80 7.49 -3.12
CA ARG A 246 -38.92 8.07 -4.15
C ARG A 246 -37.54 8.44 -3.63
N HIS A 247 -36.96 7.59 -2.79
CA HIS A 247 -35.60 7.77 -2.27
C HIS A 247 -34.55 7.08 -3.12
N PHE A 248 -33.39 7.71 -3.27
CA PHE A 248 -32.19 7.06 -3.77
C PHE A 248 -31.67 6.09 -2.72
N GLY A 249 -31.29 4.89 -3.15
CA GLY A 249 -30.75 3.89 -2.25
C GLY A 249 -29.91 2.85 -2.95
N SER A 250 -29.34 1.96 -2.14
CA SER A 250 -28.49 0.89 -2.64
C SER A 250 -28.64 -0.35 -1.77
N PHE A 251 -28.50 -1.51 -2.38
CA PHE A 251 -28.51 -2.77 -1.66
C PHE A 251 -27.57 -3.79 -2.28
N GLN A 252 -27.21 -4.75 -1.44
CA GLN A 252 -26.50 -5.94 -1.84
C GLN A 252 -27.45 -7.11 -1.82
N SER A 253 -27.35 -7.92 -2.86
CA SER A 253 -28.09 -9.15 -3.00
C SER A 253 -27.13 -10.28 -3.34
N TYR A 254 -27.48 -11.50 -2.96
CA TYR A 254 -26.72 -12.67 -3.38
C TYR A 254 -27.64 -13.81 -3.78
N ASN A 255 -27.23 -14.53 -4.83
CA ASN A 255 -27.83 -15.78 -5.27
C ASN A 255 -26.75 -16.85 -5.35
N GLY A 256 -26.76 -17.79 -4.40
CA GLY A 256 -25.68 -18.75 -4.21
C GLY A 256 -24.35 -18.05 -3.95
N PHE A 257 -23.40 -18.15 -4.88
CA PHE A 257 -22.10 -17.47 -4.83
C PHE A 257 -22.05 -16.16 -5.64
N GLY A 258 -23.13 -15.77 -6.32
CA GLY A 258 -23.19 -14.55 -7.11
C GLY A 258 -23.54 -13.36 -6.23
N LEU A 259 -22.55 -12.57 -5.83
CA LEU A 259 -22.76 -11.26 -5.18
C LEU A 259 -23.12 -10.22 -6.24
N THR A 260 -24.17 -9.44 -5.96
CA THR A 260 -24.65 -8.34 -6.78
C THR A 260 -24.79 -7.08 -5.94
N TYR A 261 -24.53 -5.94 -6.56
CA TYR A 261 -24.76 -4.63 -5.98
C TYR A 261 -25.72 -3.87 -6.88
N THR A 262 -26.78 -3.33 -6.28
CA THR A 262 -27.85 -2.62 -6.98
C THR A 262 -28.00 -1.23 -6.39
N GLU A 263 -28.01 -0.19 -7.22
CA GLU A 263 -28.51 1.12 -6.84
C GLU A 263 -29.83 1.38 -7.54
N TYR A 264 -30.72 2.08 -6.83
CA TYR A 264 -32.01 2.48 -7.33
C TYR A 264 -32.25 3.95 -7.05
N GLY A 265 -33.06 4.57 -7.91
CA GLY A 265 -33.48 5.93 -7.71
C GLY A 265 -34.56 6.37 -8.69
N PRO A 266 -35.27 7.45 -8.34
CA PRO A 266 -36.38 7.97 -9.12
C PRO A 266 -35.92 8.68 -10.38
N VAL A 267 -36.72 8.56 -11.43
CA VAL A 267 -36.65 9.40 -12.63
C VAL A 267 -37.41 10.70 -12.36
N GLU A 268 -36.80 11.85 -12.62
CA GLU A 268 -37.45 13.15 -12.42
C GLU A 268 -38.61 13.34 -13.39
N ASN A 269 -39.63 14.09 -12.97
CA ASN A 269 -40.85 14.37 -13.75
C ASN A 269 -41.65 13.13 -14.20
N SER A 270 -41.37 11.95 -13.64
CA SER A 270 -42.18 10.75 -13.82
C SER A 270 -42.33 10.00 -12.49
N ASN A 271 -43.22 9.00 -12.46
CA ASN A 271 -43.38 8.10 -11.32
C ASN A 271 -42.57 6.82 -11.46
N TRP A 272 -41.52 6.84 -12.28
CA TRP A 272 -40.68 5.67 -12.53
C TRP A 272 -39.45 5.66 -11.64
N ASP A 273 -38.90 4.48 -11.43
CA ASP A 273 -37.60 4.27 -10.80
C ASP A 273 -36.71 3.46 -11.74
N VAL A 274 -35.41 3.65 -11.61
CA VAL A 274 -34.39 2.88 -12.34
C VAL A 274 -33.57 2.09 -11.34
N LEU A 275 -33.42 0.79 -11.60
CA LEU A 275 -32.52 -0.09 -10.87
C LEU A 275 -31.35 -0.46 -11.77
N VAL A 276 -30.13 -0.22 -11.29
CA VAL A 276 -28.90 -0.64 -11.97
C VAL A 276 -28.20 -1.66 -11.09
N THR A 277 -27.90 -2.83 -11.65
CA THR A 277 -27.27 -3.95 -10.95
C THR A 277 -25.97 -4.34 -11.63
N VAL A 278 -24.89 -4.49 -10.86
CA VAL A 278 -23.64 -5.07 -11.34
C VAL A 278 -23.33 -6.36 -10.58
N LYS A 279 -22.89 -7.37 -11.32
CA LYS A 279 -22.48 -8.68 -10.81
C LYS A 279 -20.99 -8.67 -10.47
N PHE A 280 -20.62 -9.18 -9.30
CA PHE A 280 -19.23 -9.21 -8.83
C PHE A 280 -18.31 -10.03 -9.73
N TRP A 281 -18.71 -11.24 -10.14
CA TRP A 281 -17.84 -12.17 -10.85
C TRP A 281 -17.37 -11.67 -12.21
N PRO A 282 -18.22 -11.11 -13.09
CA PRO A 282 -17.77 -10.49 -14.34
C PRO A 282 -16.72 -9.39 -14.13
N VAL A 283 -16.92 -8.52 -13.13
CA VAL A 283 -15.96 -7.45 -12.76
C VAL A 283 -14.65 -8.04 -12.23
N PHE A 284 -14.73 -9.04 -11.35
CA PHE A 284 -13.54 -9.69 -10.81
C PHE A 284 -12.73 -10.43 -11.88
N LEU A 285 -13.42 -11.15 -12.78
CA LEU A 285 -12.80 -11.90 -13.87
C LEU A 285 -12.15 -10.99 -14.91
N SER A 286 -12.74 -9.81 -15.21
CA SER A 286 -12.15 -8.85 -16.14
C SER A 286 -10.85 -8.23 -15.60
N MET A 287 -10.66 -8.20 -14.28
CA MET A 287 -9.44 -7.74 -13.61
C MET A 287 -8.34 -8.81 -13.53
N LEU A 288 -8.65 -10.10 -13.69
CA LEU A 288 -7.65 -11.18 -13.57
C LEU A 288 -6.46 -11.08 -14.53
N PRO A 289 -6.60 -10.66 -15.82
CA PRO A 289 -5.46 -10.58 -16.73
C PRO A 289 -4.39 -9.60 -16.27
N SER A 290 -4.77 -8.38 -15.84
CA SER A 290 -3.83 -7.40 -15.30
C SER A 290 -3.22 -7.89 -13.98
N ALA A 291 -4.02 -8.54 -13.16
CA ALA A 291 -3.58 -9.21 -11.95
C ALA A 291 -2.52 -10.31 -12.22
N GLY A 292 -2.69 -11.08 -13.29
CA GLY A 292 -1.79 -12.16 -13.69
C GLY A 292 -0.36 -11.68 -13.95
N PHE A 293 -0.19 -10.52 -14.58
CA PHE A 293 1.14 -9.94 -14.80
C PHE A 293 1.85 -9.58 -13.49
N ALA A 294 1.11 -9.04 -12.51
CA ALA A 294 1.68 -8.73 -11.20
C ALA A 294 2.09 -10.01 -10.43
N VAL A 295 1.27 -11.07 -10.50
CA VAL A 295 1.61 -12.38 -9.89
C VAL A 295 2.84 -13.00 -10.55
N LEU A 296 2.96 -12.93 -11.88
CA LEU A 296 4.15 -13.38 -12.60
C LEU A 296 5.41 -12.60 -12.19
N GLY A 297 5.30 -11.28 -12.03
CA GLY A 297 6.38 -10.45 -11.51
C GLY A 297 6.79 -10.85 -10.08
N MET A 298 5.82 -11.07 -9.20
CA MET A 298 6.07 -11.54 -7.83
C MET A 298 6.75 -12.91 -7.81
N LEU A 299 6.29 -13.85 -8.65
CA LEU A 299 6.90 -15.17 -8.80
C LEU A 299 8.36 -15.08 -9.26
N LEU A 300 8.65 -14.19 -10.21
CA LEU A 300 10.00 -13.98 -10.73
C LEU A 300 10.92 -13.39 -9.65
N ILE A 301 10.47 -12.37 -8.94
CA ILE A 301 11.22 -11.77 -7.81
C ILE A 301 11.49 -12.83 -6.74
N MET A 302 10.48 -13.62 -6.39
CA MET A 302 10.62 -14.65 -5.37
C MET A 302 11.54 -15.80 -5.82
N ALA A 303 11.54 -16.16 -7.10
CA ALA A 303 12.48 -17.14 -7.68
C ALA A 303 13.92 -16.63 -7.65
N VAL A 304 14.14 -15.34 -7.98
CA VAL A 304 15.44 -14.67 -7.88
C VAL A 304 15.92 -14.65 -6.42
N LEU A 305 15.05 -14.25 -5.49
CA LEU A 305 15.38 -14.20 -4.06
C LEU A 305 15.71 -15.60 -3.51
N TYR A 306 14.94 -16.62 -3.90
CA TYR A 306 15.23 -18.01 -3.57
C TYR A 306 16.58 -18.44 -4.14
N TYR A 307 16.91 -18.09 -5.39
CA TYR A 307 18.21 -18.38 -5.98
C TYR A 307 19.36 -17.75 -5.19
N PHE A 308 19.24 -16.46 -4.83
CA PHE A 308 20.26 -15.77 -4.03
C PHE A 308 20.42 -16.37 -2.64
N VAL A 309 19.33 -16.61 -1.92
CA VAL A 309 19.37 -17.24 -0.58
C VAL A 309 19.99 -18.62 -0.65
N ASN A 310 19.61 -19.43 -1.64
CA ASN A 310 20.15 -20.77 -1.82
C ASN A 310 21.65 -20.73 -2.20
N ARG A 311 22.06 -19.80 -3.06
CA ARG A 311 23.47 -19.57 -3.41
C ARG A 311 24.29 -19.17 -2.18
N HIS A 312 23.79 -18.22 -1.38
CA HIS A 312 24.47 -17.77 -0.16
C HIS A 312 24.58 -18.87 0.89
N ALA A 313 23.51 -19.64 1.11
CA ALA A 313 23.51 -20.78 2.03
C ALA A 313 24.53 -21.86 1.61
N ARG A 314 24.70 -22.10 0.30
CA ARG A 314 25.72 -23.02 -0.22
C ARG A 314 27.14 -22.53 0.03
N LEU A 315 27.41 -21.24 -0.19
CA LEU A 315 28.72 -20.64 0.07
C LEU A 315 29.09 -20.71 1.55
N GLN A 316 28.16 -20.40 2.46
CA GLN A 316 28.39 -20.54 3.90
C GLN A 316 28.65 -21.98 4.33
N SER A 317 27.97 -22.96 3.71
CA SER A 317 28.19 -24.37 4.01
C SER A 317 29.64 -24.81 3.67
N GLN A 318 30.22 -24.29 2.59
CA GLN A 318 31.62 -24.57 2.22
C GLN A 318 32.62 -24.00 3.23
N THR A 319 32.39 -22.77 3.70
CA THR A 319 33.23 -22.13 4.73
C THR A 319 33.18 -22.91 6.05
N ILE A 320 31.99 -23.33 6.48
CA ILE A 320 31.80 -24.15 7.68
C ILE A 320 32.50 -25.51 7.52
N GLU A 321 32.35 -26.17 6.37
CA GLU A 321 33.01 -27.46 6.12
C GLU A 321 34.54 -27.34 6.14
N ASN A 322 35.08 -26.25 5.60
CA ASN A 322 36.52 -25.97 5.63
C ASN A 322 37.01 -25.68 7.06
N MET A 323 36.27 -24.91 7.85
CA MET A 323 36.60 -24.68 9.27
C MET A 323 36.57 -25.99 10.06
N VAL A 324 35.55 -26.84 9.86
CA VAL A 324 35.44 -28.15 10.52
C VAL A 324 36.61 -29.06 10.12
N LYS A 325 37.03 -29.05 8.85
CA LYS A 325 38.22 -29.79 8.38
C LYS A 325 39.50 -29.28 9.03
N SER A 326 39.70 -27.96 9.11
CA SER A 326 40.86 -27.36 9.77
C SER A 326 40.92 -27.70 11.25
N VAL A 327 39.79 -27.60 11.97
CA VAL A 327 39.69 -28.00 13.39
C VAL A 327 39.98 -29.49 13.57
N GLN A 328 39.49 -30.35 12.67
CA GLN A 328 39.80 -31.78 12.71
C GLN A 328 41.26 -32.08 12.40
N GLN A 329 41.91 -31.34 11.49
CA GLN A 329 43.33 -31.47 11.21
C GLN A 329 44.20 -31.03 12.39
N ILE A 330 43.84 -29.92 13.05
CA ILE A 330 44.49 -29.47 14.29
C ILE A 330 44.35 -30.54 15.37
N LYS A 331 43.13 -31.04 15.61
CA LYS A 331 42.90 -32.12 16.57
C LYS A 331 43.69 -33.39 16.21
N ARG A 332 43.82 -33.73 14.92
CA ARG A 332 44.59 -34.90 14.51
C ARG A 332 46.10 -34.73 14.75
N LYS A 333 46.64 -33.55 14.49
CA LYS A 333 48.05 -33.24 14.76
C LYS A 333 48.35 -33.19 16.27
N VAL A 334 47.44 -32.64 17.07
CA VAL A 334 47.59 -32.56 18.54
C VAL A 334 47.51 -33.93 19.22
N TYR A 335 46.70 -34.87 18.71
CA TYR A 335 46.47 -36.16 19.36
C TYR A 335 47.25 -37.34 18.75
N GLN A 336 47.98 -37.17 17.63
CA GLN A 336 48.76 -38.25 17.00
C GLN A 336 50.29 -38.04 17.01
N GLY A 337 50.80 -37.00 17.69
CA GLY A 337 52.23 -36.88 17.99
C GLY A 337 52.59 -37.72 19.22
N ASN A 338 53.14 -38.91 19.00
CA ASN A 338 53.60 -39.84 20.05
C ASN A 338 55.11 -39.67 20.33
N ASP A 339 55.58 -38.47 20.65
CA ASP A 339 56.98 -38.31 21.09
C ASP A 339 57.11 -37.26 22.22
N PRO A 340 57.60 -37.60 23.43
CA PRO A 340 57.71 -36.67 24.56
C PRO A 340 58.87 -35.66 24.45
N SER A 341 59.69 -35.72 23.40
CA SER A 341 60.91 -34.90 23.27
C SER A 341 60.89 -33.79 22.22
N GLU A 342 59.79 -33.58 21.48
CA GLU A 342 59.65 -32.36 20.69
C GLU A 342 59.10 -31.25 21.59
N GLN A 343 59.99 -30.35 22.01
CA GLN A 343 59.62 -29.09 22.63
C GLN A 343 58.77 -28.32 21.62
N ILE A 344 57.45 -28.34 21.87
CA ILE A 344 56.46 -27.67 21.04
C ILE A 344 56.82 -26.19 21.04
N ASP A 345 57.25 -25.69 19.88
CA ASP A 345 57.57 -24.28 19.68
C ASP A 345 56.25 -23.49 19.58
N TYR A 346 55.75 -23.08 20.74
CA TYR A 346 54.53 -22.29 20.88
C TYR A 346 54.61 -20.98 20.07
N GLU A 347 55.81 -20.42 19.84
CA GLU A 347 55.99 -19.22 19.01
C GLU A 347 55.69 -19.50 17.54
N ASN A 348 56.13 -20.63 16.99
CA ASN A 348 55.83 -21.01 15.60
C ASN A 348 54.34 -21.27 15.37
N ILE A 349 53.62 -21.81 16.38
CA ILE A 349 52.17 -22.01 16.31
C ILE A 349 51.42 -20.67 16.37
N ILE A 350 51.91 -19.71 17.18
CA ILE A 350 51.36 -18.35 17.23
C ILE A 350 51.64 -17.60 15.91
N GLN A 351 52.83 -17.75 15.33
CA GLN A 351 53.16 -17.17 14.02
C GLN A 351 52.35 -17.77 12.87
N LEU A 352 52.02 -19.06 12.90
CA LEU A 352 51.12 -19.70 11.92
C LEU A 352 49.66 -19.27 12.08
N SER A 353 49.29 -18.69 13.25
CA SER A 353 47.98 -18.09 13.53
C SER A 353 47.90 -16.58 13.26
N SER A 354 48.95 -15.98 12.68
CA SER A 354 49.18 -14.53 12.49
C SER A 354 48.11 -13.73 11.73
N LYS A 355 46.99 -14.34 11.30
CA LYS A 355 45.81 -13.64 10.77
C LYS A 355 44.85 -13.07 11.83
N GLY A 356 45.30 -12.94 13.08
CA GLY A 356 44.49 -12.35 14.16
C GLY A 356 45.26 -11.60 15.24
N LEU A 357 46.58 -11.42 15.08
CA LEU A 357 47.41 -10.79 16.11
C LEU A 357 47.31 -9.26 16.09
N ASN A 358 47.44 -8.69 14.89
CA ASN A 358 47.33 -7.26 14.67
C ASN A 358 46.13 -6.97 13.77
N ASP A 359 45.54 -5.79 13.93
CA ASP A 359 44.54 -5.26 13.03
C ASP A 359 45.19 -4.92 11.68
N ASP A 360 44.71 -5.52 10.58
CA ASP A 360 45.34 -5.40 9.25
C ASP A 360 45.41 -3.94 8.74
N LEU A 361 44.51 -3.08 9.20
CA LEU A 361 44.43 -1.67 8.77
C LEU A 361 45.43 -0.80 9.53
N THR A 362 45.46 -0.90 10.85
CA THR A 362 46.19 0.02 11.74
C THR A 362 47.52 -0.59 12.23
N GLY A 363 47.63 -1.91 12.18
CA GLY A 363 48.69 -2.76 12.72
C GLY A 363 48.89 -2.63 14.23
N THR A 364 47.90 -2.11 14.97
CA THR A 364 47.80 -2.22 16.43
C THR A 364 47.33 -3.63 16.80
N PHE A 365 47.42 -4.04 18.07
CA PHE A 365 46.89 -5.35 18.48
C PHE A 365 45.38 -5.41 18.30
N THR A 366 44.85 -6.57 17.90
CA THR A 366 43.40 -6.79 17.97
C THR A 366 42.93 -6.80 19.43
N ARG A 367 41.67 -6.45 19.67
CA ARG A 367 41.07 -6.40 21.03
C ARG A 367 41.42 -7.62 21.89
N VAL A 368 41.31 -8.83 21.33
CA VAL A 368 41.57 -10.07 22.07
C VAL A 368 43.02 -10.16 22.55
N ILE A 369 43.97 -9.81 21.69
CA ILE A 369 45.40 -9.88 22.01
C ILE A 369 45.83 -8.75 22.94
N PHE A 370 45.27 -7.55 22.73
CA PHE A 370 45.54 -6.45 23.64
C PHE A 370 45.12 -6.80 25.06
N LEU A 371 43.90 -7.34 25.27
CA LEU A 371 43.39 -7.66 26.61
C LEU A 371 44.26 -8.71 27.31
N ASP A 372 44.64 -9.78 26.60
CA ASP A 372 45.52 -10.83 27.14
C ASP A 372 46.89 -10.27 27.56
N ARG A 373 47.52 -9.46 26.71
CA ARG A 373 48.80 -8.81 27.03
C ARG A 373 48.68 -7.79 28.16
N ALA A 374 47.60 -7.00 28.17
CA ALA A 374 47.32 -6.04 29.22
C ALA A 374 47.16 -6.73 30.58
N GLU A 375 46.45 -7.86 30.66
CA GLU A 375 46.35 -8.63 31.89
C GLU A 375 47.71 -9.15 32.38
N ALA A 376 48.57 -9.61 31.47
CA ALA A 376 49.92 -10.03 31.82
C ALA A 376 50.75 -8.85 32.36
N MET A 377 50.66 -7.67 31.74
CA MET A 377 51.35 -6.46 32.18
C MET A 377 50.89 -5.97 33.54
N LEU A 378 49.59 -6.08 33.86
CA LEU A 378 49.06 -5.74 35.19
C LEU A 378 49.52 -6.72 36.28
N LYS A 379 49.70 -8.01 35.94
CA LYS A 379 50.20 -9.03 36.88
C LYS A 379 51.68 -8.85 37.22
N ASP A 380 52.46 -8.32 36.28
CA ASP A 380 53.91 -8.10 36.40
C ASP A 380 54.28 -6.68 36.89
N LYS A 381 53.29 -5.86 37.26
CA LYS A 381 53.53 -4.46 37.64
C LYS A 381 54.17 -4.34 39.03
N GLN A 382 55.31 -3.65 39.08
CA GLN A 382 55.98 -3.21 40.32
C GLN A 382 55.58 -1.77 40.67
N ASP A 383 55.65 -1.34 41.93
CA ASP A 383 55.10 -0.05 42.41
C ASP A 383 55.96 1.19 42.05
N ASP A 384 57.04 1.04 41.28
CA ASP A 384 58.05 2.11 41.08
C ASP A 384 57.69 3.14 39.99
N HIS A 385 56.74 2.82 39.10
CA HIS A 385 56.29 3.71 38.01
C HIS A 385 54.76 3.72 37.90
N ILE A 386 54.17 4.77 37.32
CA ILE A 386 52.74 4.85 37.02
C ILE A 386 52.41 4.03 35.78
N LEU A 387 51.37 3.18 35.88
CA LEU A 387 50.73 2.56 34.72
C LEU A 387 49.40 3.27 34.45
N ALA A 388 49.22 3.76 33.23
CA ALA A 388 48.00 4.40 32.79
C ALA A 388 47.39 3.65 31.60
N LEU A 389 46.08 3.45 31.64
CA LEU A 389 45.30 2.99 30.50
C LEU A 389 44.56 4.17 29.88
N CYS A 390 44.78 4.40 28.59
CA CYS A 390 44.14 5.43 27.80
C CYS A 390 43.13 4.77 26.85
N PHE A 391 41.91 5.29 26.84
CA PHE A 391 40.87 4.96 25.88
C PHE A 391 40.73 6.15 24.92
N ILE A 392 40.95 5.90 23.63
CA ILE A 392 41.02 6.92 22.59
C ILE A 392 39.89 6.67 21.59
N ASP A 393 39.13 7.71 21.26
CA ASP A 393 38.10 7.64 20.23
C ASP A 393 38.28 8.75 19.19
N LEU A 394 38.18 8.36 17.92
CA LEU A 394 38.24 9.26 16.78
C LEU A 394 36.96 10.10 16.69
N ASP A 395 37.08 11.42 16.79
CA ASP A 395 35.93 12.31 16.76
C ASP A 395 35.27 12.32 15.37
N ASN A 396 33.98 11.99 15.33
CA ASN A 396 33.11 12.11 14.15
C ASN A 396 33.52 11.24 12.94
N LEU A 397 34.09 10.03 13.15
CA LEU A 397 34.46 9.12 12.05
C LEU A 397 33.30 8.87 11.06
N LYS A 398 32.07 8.76 11.55
CA LYS A 398 30.89 8.59 10.67
C LYS A 398 30.71 9.77 9.70
N ILE A 399 30.82 11.00 10.19
CA ILE A 399 30.71 12.22 9.36
C ILE A 399 31.85 12.27 8.35
N LEU A 400 33.07 11.91 8.77
CA LEU A 400 34.24 11.82 7.90
C LEU A 400 33.98 10.85 6.73
N ASN A 401 33.48 9.64 7.03
CA ASN A 401 33.20 8.61 6.03
C ASN A 401 32.04 8.99 5.11
N ASP A 402 30.96 9.55 5.66
CA ASP A 402 29.78 9.93 4.88
C ASP A 402 30.10 11.10 3.92
N THR A 403 31.03 11.99 4.30
CA THR A 403 31.40 13.18 3.52
C THR A 403 32.54 12.92 2.52
N ASN A 404 33.52 12.09 2.88
CA ASN A 404 34.77 11.92 2.11
C ASN A 404 35.06 10.46 1.73
N GLY A 405 34.09 9.55 1.94
CA GLY A 405 34.23 8.14 1.65
C GLY A 405 35.02 7.36 2.70
N HIS A 406 34.89 6.02 2.66
CA HIS A 406 35.56 5.13 3.60
C HIS A 406 37.10 5.17 3.50
N SER A 407 37.66 5.55 2.34
CA SER A 407 39.10 5.72 2.16
C SER A 407 39.69 6.80 3.08
N ALA A 408 38.97 7.89 3.33
CA ALA A 408 39.41 8.95 4.23
C ALA A 408 39.47 8.46 5.69
N GLY A 409 38.46 7.71 6.12
CA GLY A 409 38.46 7.05 7.43
C GLY A 409 39.61 6.06 7.60
N ASP A 410 39.89 5.26 6.58
CA ASP A 410 41.00 4.30 6.61
C ASP A 410 42.37 4.97 6.75
N ILE A 411 42.58 6.13 6.10
CA ILE A 411 43.81 6.93 6.24
C ILE A 411 43.93 7.49 7.66
N ALA A 412 42.84 8.03 8.22
CA ALA A 412 42.82 8.54 9.60
C ALA A 412 43.17 7.44 10.61
N LEU A 413 42.50 6.28 10.52
CA LEU A 413 42.71 5.14 11.42
C LEU A 413 44.15 4.60 11.32
N LYS A 414 44.72 4.50 10.11
CA LYS A 414 46.13 4.13 9.91
C LYS A 414 47.09 5.05 10.65
N LYS A 415 46.88 6.36 10.53
CA LYS A 415 47.75 7.36 11.14
C LYS A 415 47.64 7.33 12.67
N ILE A 416 46.42 7.22 13.21
CA ILE A 416 46.17 7.07 14.65
C ILE A 416 46.87 5.82 15.17
N GLY A 417 46.65 4.66 14.54
CA GLY A 417 47.30 3.41 14.93
C GLY A 417 48.83 3.50 14.92
N SER A 418 49.40 4.21 13.95
CA SER A 418 50.85 4.47 13.91
C SER A 418 51.33 5.31 15.09
N ILE A 419 50.64 6.40 15.42
CA ILE A 419 50.98 7.29 16.54
C ILE A 419 50.88 6.52 17.86
N LEU A 420 49.80 5.75 18.07
CA LEU A 420 49.60 5.02 19.31
C LEU A 420 50.65 3.92 19.53
N ARG A 421 51.11 3.25 18.47
CA ARG A 421 52.23 2.29 18.59
C ARG A 421 53.55 2.96 18.92
N GLU A 422 53.81 4.15 18.39
CA GLU A 422 55.01 4.93 18.71
C GLU A 422 55.02 5.28 20.21
N TYR A 423 53.90 5.76 20.75
CA TYR A 423 53.77 6.06 22.18
C TYR A 423 53.80 4.80 23.05
N GLY A 424 53.15 3.71 22.61
CA GLY A 424 53.25 2.42 23.28
C GLY A 424 54.70 1.96 23.38
N ALA A 425 55.45 1.98 22.27
CA ALA A 425 56.87 1.59 22.29
C ALA A 425 57.74 2.52 23.15
N LYS A 426 57.46 3.84 23.14
CA LYS A 426 58.22 4.85 23.90
C LYS A 426 58.12 4.67 25.42
N TYR A 427 56.95 4.25 25.92
CA TYR A 427 56.65 4.13 27.35
C TYR A 427 56.42 2.69 27.82
N ASP A 428 57.11 1.75 27.15
CA ASP A 428 57.11 0.31 27.46
C ASP A 428 55.68 -0.30 27.59
N GLY A 429 54.84 0.19 26.70
CA GLY A 429 53.40 0.00 26.59
C GLY A 429 52.96 -0.76 25.36
N ILE A 430 51.65 -0.91 25.20
CA ILE A 430 51.04 -1.54 24.01
C ILE A 430 49.82 -0.76 23.55
N ALA A 431 49.55 -0.79 22.25
CA ALA A 431 48.36 -0.18 21.63
C ALA A 431 47.49 -1.25 20.96
N GLY A 432 46.17 -1.12 21.08
CA GLY A 432 45.20 -2.03 20.49
C GLY A 432 43.98 -1.31 19.92
N ARG A 433 43.34 -1.93 18.94
CA ARG A 433 42.06 -1.48 18.40
C ARG A 433 40.93 -2.21 19.13
N TYR A 434 40.11 -1.46 19.86
CA TYR A 434 39.04 -1.99 20.69
C TYR A 434 37.70 -2.09 19.95
N GLY A 435 37.46 -1.16 19.03
CA GLY A 435 36.24 -1.03 18.24
C GLY A 435 36.50 -0.48 16.83
N GLY A 436 35.47 0.11 16.21
CA GLY A 436 35.57 0.68 14.87
C GLY A 436 36.54 1.87 14.81
N ASP A 437 36.22 2.90 15.58
CA ASP A 437 36.97 4.15 15.82
C ASP A 437 37.76 4.16 17.14
N GLU A 438 37.52 3.16 17.98
CA GLU A 438 38.03 3.10 19.35
C GLU A 438 39.38 2.38 19.46
N PHE A 439 40.32 3.01 20.14
CA PHE A 439 41.63 2.47 20.47
C PHE A 439 41.89 2.50 21.97
N ILE A 440 42.80 1.64 22.39
CA ILE A 440 43.27 1.55 23.77
C ILE A 440 44.79 1.49 23.79
N LEU A 441 45.38 2.17 24.75
CA LEU A 441 46.82 2.30 24.92
C LEU A 441 47.16 2.13 26.39
N ILE A 442 48.16 1.30 26.69
CA ILE A 442 48.77 1.23 28.03
C ILE A 442 50.12 1.92 27.96
N LEU A 443 50.39 2.78 28.95
CA LEU A 443 51.68 3.39 29.22
C LEU A 443 52.17 2.85 30.56
N ARG A 444 53.38 2.28 30.64
CA ARG A 444 53.88 1.58 31.82
C ARG A 444 55.04 2.28 32.52
N ASP A 445 55.82 3.04 31.76
CA ASP A 445 57.08 3.65 32.20
C ASP A 445 56.89 5.17 32.36
N ILE A 446 56.09 5.58 33.35
CA ILE A 446 55.82 6.98 33.66
C ILE A 446 56.24 7.25 35.12
N ASP A 447 57.08 8.24 35.36
CA ASP A 447 57.69 8.49 36.67
C ASP A 447 56.69 9.09 37.68
N ASN A 448 55.83 10.01 37.24
CA ASN A 448 54.90 10.71 38.11
C ASN A 448 53.67 11.27 37.36
N SER A 449 52.69 11.79 38.11
CA SER A 449 51.44 12.30 37.53
C SER A 449 51.66 13.50 36.61
N ASP A 450 52.64 14.36 36.90
CA ASP A 450 52.95 15.53 36.06
C ASP A 450 53.52 15.11 34.69
N GLU A 451 54.34 14.06 34.67
CA GLU A 451 54.79 13.43 33.43
C GLU A 451 53.60 12.83 32.68
N LEU A 452 52.69 12.12 33.35
CA LEU A 452 51.49 11.58 32.69
C LEU A 452 50.66 12.69 32.03
N HIS A 453 50.44 13.82 32.71
CA HIS A 453 49.74 14.98 32.14
C HIS A 453 50.47 15.55 30.91
N THR A 454 51.80 15.62 30.96
CA THR A 454 52.63 16.07 29.85
C THR A 454 52.48 15.13 28.66
N VAL A 455 52.58 13.82 28.88
CA VAL A 455 52.46 12.78 27.84
C VAL A 455 51.07 12.78 27.22
N LEU A 456 50.00 12.89 28.01
CA LEU A 456 48.63 12.94 27.51
C LEU A 456 48.38 14.19 26.66
N LYS A 457 48.92 15.34 27.07
CA LYS A 457 48.83 16.58 26.30
C LYS A 457 49.58 16.47 24.97
N GLU A 458 50.81 15.97 24.99
CA GLU A 458 51.58 15.71 23.76
C GLU A 458 50.86 14.73 22.83
N LEU A 459 50.24 13.69 23.39
CA LEU A 459 49.51 12.69 22.63
C LEU A 459 48.26 13.30 21.96
N VAL A 460 47.50 14.14 22.66
CA VAL A 460 46.38 14.89 22.08
C VAL A 460 46.86 15.76 20.91
N ASP A 461 47.93 16.52 21.10
CA ASP A 461 48.49 17.39 20.07
C ASP A 461 48.98 16.59 18.85
N ARG A 462 49.55 15.39 19.06
CA ARG A 462 49.96 14.49 17.97
C ARG A 462 48.80 13.83 17.26
N LEU A 463 47.70 13.57 17.96
CA LEU A 463 46.46 13.03 17.39
C LEU A 463 45.58 14.11 16.74
N LYS A 464 46.03 15.36 16.78
CA LYS A 464 45.53 16.47 15.97
C LYS A 464 46.38 16.62 14.71
N PHE A 465 45.87 16.14 13.58
CA PHE A 465 46.61 16.17 12.30
C PHE A 465 45.68 16.35 11.10
N ILE A 466 46.26 16.76 9.98
CA ILE A 466 45.55 16.91 8.70
C ILE A 466 45.80 15.66 7.86
N ILE A 467 44.73 15.11 7.27
CA ILE A 467 44.83 14.12 6.20
C ILE A 467 44.50 14.75 4.85
N TYR A 468 45.14 14.24 3.80
CA TYR A 468 44.88 14.62 2.41
C TYR A 468 44.11 13.50 1.73
N CYS A 469 42.89 13.79 1.28
CA CYS A 469 42.07 12.87 0.51
C CYS A 469 41.45 13.62 -0.67
N GLU A 470 41.74 13.17 -1.90
CA GLU A 470 41.23 13.80 -3.14
C GLU A 470 41.43 15.33 -3.17
N ASP A 471 42.65 15.78 -2.84
CA ASP A 471 43.07 17.20 -2.80
C ASP A 471 42.35 18.09 -1.76
N LYS A 472 41.68 17.49 -0.76
CA LYS A 472 41.11 18.20 0.39
C LYS A 472 41.93 17.98 1.65
N GLU A 473 42.15 19.07 2.39
CA GLU A 473 42.70 19.05 3.75
C GLU A 473 41.56 18.81 4.75
N ILE A 474 41.67 17.73 5.53
CA ILE A 474 40.68 17.37 6.54
C ILE A 474 41.38 17.29 7.89
N GLU A 475 40.92 18.12 8.83
CA GLU A 475 41.42 18.11 10.21
C GLU A 475 40.81 16.94 10.98
N ILE A 476 41.68 16.16 11.62
CA ILE A 476 41.32 15.00 12.43
C ILE A 476 41.64 15.29 13.89
N HIS A 477 40.69 14.93 14.76
CA HIS A 477 40.84 15.03 16.22
C HIS A 477 40.49 13.70 16.89
N CYS A 478 41.15 13.42 18.01
CA CYS A 478 40.78 12.33 18.90
C CYS A 478 40.53 12.87 20.29
N SER A 479 39.64 12.20 21.02
CA SER A 479 39.40 12.44 22.44
C SER A 479 40.00 11.29 23.25
N ILE A 480 40.59 11.59 24.41
CA ILE A 480 41.29 10.60 25.26
C ILE A 480 40.72 10.59 26.69
N GLY A 481 40.30 9.43 27.17
CA GLY A 481 40.07 9.20 28.60
C GLY A 481 41.18 8.35 29.19
N ALA A 482 41.78 8.77 30.29
CA ALA A 482 42.86 8.04 30.95
C ALA A 482 42.45 7.58 32.36
N SER A 483 42.91 6.40 32.77
CA SER A 483 42.79 5.90 34.14
C SER A 483 44.13 5.38 34.63
N ILE A 484 44.52 5.78 35.84
CA ILE A 484 45.72 5.28 36.51
C ILE A 484 45.41 3.93 37.16
N TRP A 485 46.35 2.99 37.06
CA TRP A 485 46.28 1.73 37.76
C TRP A 485 46.71 1.87 39.22
N HIS A 486 45.99 1.18 40.10
CA HIS A 486 46.35 1.01 41.50
C HIS A 486 46.19 -0.46 41.89
N LYS A 487 46.97 -0.89 42.89
CA LYS A 487 46.94 -2.26 43.39
C LYS A 487 45.52 -2.66 43.81
N GLY A 488 45.02 -3.73 43.20
CA GLY A 488 43.66 -4.24 43.42
C GLY A 488 42.65 -3.87 42.34
N LEU A 489 42.99 -3.01 41.37
CA LEU A 489 42.14 -2.75 40.21
C LEU A 489 42.31 -3.82 39.13
N THR A 490 41.19 -4.32 38.62
CA THR A 490 41.15 -5.23 37.46
C THR A 490 41.26 -4.45 36.15
N LEU A 491 41.71 -5.12 35.08
CA LEU A 491 41.77 -4.53 33.74
C LEU A 491 40.40 -3.99 33.29
N GLU A 492 39.32 -4.73 33.56
CA GLU A 492 37.96 -4.31 33.25
C GLU A 492 37.58 -3.00 33.95
N THR A 493 38.01 -2.82 35.21
CA THR A 493 37.76 -1.60 35.98
C THR A 493 38.56 -0.42 35.41
N LEU A 494 39.80 -0.64 34.99
CA LEU A 494 40.62 0.37 34.33
C LEU A 494 40.01 0.85 33.01
N ILE A 495 39.57 -0.09 32.17
CA ILE A 495 38.91 0.22 30.90
C ILE A 495 37.62 1.01 31.16
N SER A 496 36.80 0.57 32.13
CA SER A 496 35.57 1.28 32.47
C SER A 496 35.81 2.70 33.00
N ASN A 497 36.86 2.90 33.80
CA ASN A 497 37.21 4.21 34.32
C ASN A 497 37.74 5.15 33.21
N ALA A 498 38.60 4.63 32.33
CA ALA A 498 39.09 5.38 31.18
C ALA A 498 37.96 5.76 30.21
N ASP A 499 36.99 4.86 29.98
CA ASP A 499 35.80 5.13 29.17
C ASP A 499 34.92 6.23 29.78
N LYS A 500 34.72 6.24 31.11
CA LYS A 500 34.01 7.33 31.80
C LYS A 500 34.72 8.68 31.66
N ALA A 501 36.05 8.69 31.74
CA ALA A 501 36.84 9.91 31.52
C ALA A 501 36.74 10.38 30.06
N LEU A 502 36.74 9.45 29.10
CA LEU A 502 36.55 9.76 27.68
C LEU A 502 35.17 10.37 27.42
N TYR A 503 34.13 9.81 28.03
CA TYR A 503 32.77 10.37 27.96
C TYR A 503 32.73 11.82 28.47
N ASN A 504 33.45 12.13 29.55
CA ASN A 504 33.56 13.50 30.05
C ASN A 504 34.16 14.45 29.00
N VAL A 505 35.25 14.05 28.33
CA VAL A 505 35.84 14.84 27.23
C VAL A 505 34.85 15.08 26.10
N LYS A 506 34.11 14.03 25.70
CA LYS A 506 33.12 14.11 24.61
C LYS A 506 31.99 15.09 24.93
N CYS A 507 31.64 15.25 26.20
CA CYS A 507 30.65 16.23 26.67
C CYS A 507 31.19 17.66 26.78
N HIS A 508 32.50 17.85 26.98
CA HIS A 508 33.13 19.15 27.25
C HIS A 508 33.98 19.70 26.10
N GLY A 509 33.59 19.42 24.85
CA GLY A 509 34.15 20.08 23.67
C GLY A 509 35.00 19.20 22.75
N LYS A 510 35.26 17.93 23.10
CA LYS A 510 36.06 16.97 22.31
C LYS A 510 37.53 17.44 22.11
N ALA A 511 38.33 16.67 21.38
CA ALA A 511 39.71 17.02 21.03
C ALA A 511 40.64 17.35 22.23
N ASN A 512 40.41 16.71 23.37
CA ASN A 512 41.20 16.90 24.59
C ASN A 512 41.35 15.58 25.35
N TYR A 513 41.96 15.60 26.52
CA TYR A 513 42.03 14.46 27.43
C TYR A 513 41.35 14.74 28.77
N SER A 514 40.94 13.67 29.47
CA SER A 514 40.51 13.72 30.87
C SER A 514 41.07 12.52 31.62
N LEU A 515 41.46 12.74 32.88
CA LEU A 515 41.92 11.70 33.78
C LEU A 515 40.78 11.31 34.73
N PHE A 516 40.54 10.01 34.89
CA PHE A 516 39.57 9.51 35.85
C PHE A 516 40.08 9.73 37.28
N LEU A 517 39.49 10.71 37.99
CA LEU A 517 39.75 10.95 39.40
C LEU A 517 38.81 10.08 40.25
N ASN A 518 39.39 9.15 40.99
CA ASN A 518 38.64 8.25 41.85
C ASN A 518 38.26 8.99 43.16
N GLY A 519 37.16 9.73 43.15
CA GLY A 519 36.54 10.28 44.38
C GLY A 519 37.48 11.11 45.26
N GLY A 520 38.03 12.19 44.71
CA GLY A 520 38.71 13.24 45.45
C GLY A 520 38.79 14.47 44.55
N HIS A 521 38.16 15.57 44.97
CA HIS A 521 38.40 16.88 44.39
C HIS A 521 39.89 17.18 44.46
N ASP A 522 40.53 17.35 43.32
CA ASP A 522 41.59 18.34 43.18
C ASP A 522 41.31 19.07 41.87
N GLU A 523 40.88 20.33 42.02
CA GLU A 523 40.85 21.33 40.96
C GLU A 523 42.28 21.54 40.45
N ILE A 524 42.48 21.47 39.13
CA ILE A 524 42.83 22.59 38.23
C ILE A 524 42.88 22.06 36.79
#